data_AF-A0A9P4QSB8-F1
#
_entry.id   AF-A0A9P4QSB8-F1
#
_cell.length_a   1.000
_cell.length_b   1.000
_cell.length_c   1.000
_cell.angle_alpha   90.00
_cell.angle_beta   90.00
_cell.angle_gamma   90.00
#
_symmetry.space_group_name_H-M   'P 1'
#
loop_
_entity.id
_entity.type
_entity.pdbx_description
1 polymer ?
#
loop_
_entity_poly.entity_id
_entity_poly.type
_entity_poly.pdbx_seq_one_letter_code
_entity_poly.pdbx_strand_id
1 'polypeptide(L)'
;MFDHPDKTHLNPAEKERLESLWNRVQRIHTRAKRCNDNNKDENAWARVAWEALEAAVEGSTTCLEVNSVQSQNIHSDFLPTDSAGLTVYKKADFVLAFSGDDDDTVHQVYENFKSNNKGATLSPMTEAYTSGLALACAIELKEAGGKATEAEMQLAVYHAAMLWKMKELINMRRKSPMNEEEVERMVPSVMGWTVIGHKWSLYISSLLPDNSIVGLPLVPDTCVVD
;
A
#
# COMPACT_ATOMS: atom_id res chain seq x y z
N MET A 1 19.05 -16.82 -42.44
CA MET A 1 17.74 -16.13 -42.57
C MET A 1 16.93 -16.59 -41.38
N PHE A 2 17.03 -15.84 -40.27
CA PHE A 2 16.28 -16.16 -39.05
C PHE A 2 14.93 -15.50 -39.21
N ASP A 3 13.88 -16.31 -39.37
CA ASP A 3 12.51 -15.84 -39.31
C ASP A 3 12.33 -15.08 -37.99
N HIS A 4 12.11 -13.78 -38.09
CA HIS A 4 11.50 -13.00 -37.02
C HIS A 4 10.02 -13.39 -37.01
N PRO A 5 9.52 -14.08 -35.96
CA PRO A 5 8.09 -14.27 -35.84
C PRO A 5 7.43 -12.90 -35.72
N ASP A 6 6.50 -12.68 -36.64
CA ASP A 6 5.70 -11.49 -36.82
C ASP A 6 5.04 -11.05 -35.50
N LYS A 7 5.18 -9.77 -35.17
CA LYS A 7 4.53 -9.18 -34.02
C LYS A 7 3.12 -8.73 -34.43
N THR A 8 2.16 -9.02 -33.54
CA THR A 8 0.93 -8.24 -33.29
C THR A 8 -0.31 -8.50 -34.16
N HIS A 9 -0.96 -9.65 -33.93
CA HIS A 9 -2.43 -9.66 -33.92
C HIS A 9 -2.89 -10.06 -32.52
N LEU A 10 -3.33 -9.07 -31.73
CA LEU A 10 -4.08 -9.34 -30.50
C LEU A 10 -5.32 -10.14 -30.87
N ASN A 11 -5.61 -11.20 -30.14
CA ASN A 11 -6.85 -11.94 -30.34
C ASN A 11 -8.05 -11.05 -29.94
N PRO A 12 -9.28 -11.41 -30.37
CA PRO A 12 -10.46 -10.58 -30.09
C PRO A 12 -10.67 -10.27 -28.59
N ALA A 13 -10.39 -11.22 -27.70
CA ALA A 13 -10.55 -11.04 -26.25
C ALA A 13 -9.49 -10.10 -25.66
N GLU A 14 -8.24 -10.18 -26.12
CA GLU A 14 -7.17 -9.26 -25.73
C GLU A 14 -7.47 -7.83 -26.19
N LYS A 15 -8.02 -7.68 -27.41
CA LYS A 15 -8.43 -6.38 -27.93
C LYS A 15 -9.58 -5.78 -27.12
N GLU A 16 -10.60 -6.57 -26.80
CA GLU A 16 -11.72 -6.15 -25.95
C GLU A 16 -11.26 -5.73 -24.55
N ARG A 17 -10.36 -6.52 -23.94
CA ARG A 17 -9.77 -6.18 -22.64
C ARG A 17 -8.99 -4.87 -22.70
N LEU A 18 -8.19 -4.67 -23.75
CA LEU A 18 -7.43 -3.43 -23.93
C LEU A 18 -8.35 -2.22 -24.12
N GLU A 19 -9.40 -2.34 -24.92
CA GLU A 19 -10.40 -1.29 -25.12
C GLU A 19 -11.14 -0.96 -23.82
N SER A 20 -11.53 -1.99 -23.04
CA SER A 20 -12.14 -1.81 -21.72
C SER A 20 -11.23 -1.07 -20.73
N LEU A 21 -9.95 -1.49 -20.66
CA LEU A 21 -8.94 -0.83 -19.83
C LEU A 21 -8.73 0.63 -20.28
N TRP A 22 -8.61 0.87 -21.58
CA TRP A 22 -8.45 2.21 -22.14
C TRP A 22 -9.63 3.13 -21.78
N ASN A 23 -10.85 2.63 -21.94
CA ASN A 23 -12.05 3.36 -21.54
C ASN A 23 -12.04 3.70 -20.04
N ARG A 24 -11.55 2.79 -19.18
CA ARG A 24 -11.41 3.04 -17.74
C ARG A 24 -10.36 4.12 -17.45
N VAL A 25 -9.19 4.05 -18.08
CA VAL A 25 -8.12 5.07 -17.96
C VAL A 25 -8.63 6.44 -18.41
N GLN A 26 -9.36 6.53 -19.52
CA GLN A 26 -9.93 7.78 -20.00
C GLN A 26 -10.95 8.38 -19.01
N ARG A 27 -11.78 7.54 -18.36
CA ARG A 27 -12.71 8.00 -17.32
C ARG A 27 -11.95 8.55 -16.11
N ILE A 28 -10.96 7.84 -15.61
CA ILE A 28 -10.11 8.25 -14.48
C ILE A 28 -9.43 9.59 -14.81
N HIS A 29 -8.80 9.70 -15.98
CA HIS A 29 -8.18 10.95 -16.44
C HIS A 29 -9.18 12.12 -16.50
N THR A 30 -10.37 11.88 -17.08
CA THR A 30 -11.42 12.92 -17.17
C THR A 30 -11.93 13.33 -15.78
N ARG A 31 -11.95 12.41 -14.82
CA ARG A 31 -12.31 12.69 -13.43
C ARG A 31 -11.21 13.48 -12.72
N ALA A 32 -9.94 13.07 -12.87
CA ALA A 32 -8.77 13.75 -12.32
C ALA A 32 -8.68 15.19 -12.83
N LYS A 33 -8.82 15.39 -14.15
CA LYS A 33 -8.88 16.73 -14.77
C LYS A 33 -9.98 17.59 -14.16
N ARG A 34 -11.20 17.05 -14.00
CA ARG A 34 -12.30 17.76 -13.35
C ARG A 34 -12.04 18.06 -11.87
N CYS A 35 -11.29 17.23 -11.16
CA CYS A 35 -10.91 17.52 -9.77
C CYS A 35 -9.90 18.66 -9.72
N ASN A 36 -8.90 18.64 -10.60
CA ASN A 36 -7.89 19.67 -10.73
C ASN A 36 -8.49 21.02 -11.15
N ASP A 37 -9.22 21.06 -12.26
CA ASP A 37 -9.73 22.31 -12.86
C ASP A 37 -10.74 23.02 -11.94
N ASN A 38 -11.41 22.28 -11.05
CA ASN A 38 -12.37 22.84 -10.10
C ASN A 38 -11.84 22.92 -8.66
N ASN A 39 -10.53 22.71 -8.42
CA ASN A 39 -9.91 22.69 -7.08
C ASN A 39 -10.70 21.87 -6.05
N LYS A 40 -11.09 20.65 -6.43
CA LYS A 40 -11.86 19.78 -5.54
C LYS A 40 -11.01 19.27 -4.37
N ASP A 41 -11.70 18.95 -3.28
CA ASP A 41 -11.14 18.48 -2.03
C ASP A 41 -10.54 17.06 -2.08
N GLU A 42 -9.88 16.67 -0.98
CA GLU A 42 -9.24 15.36 -0.80
C GLU A 42 -10.23 14.20 -1.06
N ASN A 43 -11.49 14.32 -0.64
CA ASN A 43 -12.53 13.30 -0.85
C ASN A 43 -12.85 13.08 -2.35
N ALA A 44 -12.84 14.14 -3.15
CA ALA A 44 -13.01 14.01 -4.60
C ALA A 44 -11.81 13.31 -5.24
N TRP A 45 -10.60 13.60 -4.77
CA TRP A 45 -9.36 12.95 -5.20
C TRP A 45 -9.28 11.48 -4.74
N ALA A 46 -9.79 11.15 -3.56
CA ALA A 46 -9.90 9.78 -3.05
C ALA A 46 -10.66 8.87 -4.02
N ARG A 47 -11.73 9.38 -4.65
CA ARG A 47 -12.45 8.62 -5.67
C ARG A 47 -11.65 8.40 -6.95
N VAL A 48 -10.79 9.35 -7.34
CA VAL A 48 -9.90 9.20 -8.50
C VAL A 48 -8.84 8.12 -8.21
N ALA A 49 -8.21 8.20 -7.04
CA ALA A 49 -7.19 7.24 -6.61
C ALA A 49 -7.79 5.83 -6.46
N TRP A 50 -8.98 5.70 -5.86
CA TRP A 50 -9.70 4.43 -5.75
C TRP A 50 -9.93 3.79 -7.11
N GLU A 51 -10.51 4.52 -8.07
CA GLU A 51 -10.76 3.98 -9.43
C GLU A 51 -9.47 3.56 -10.13
N ALA A 52 -8.36 4.28 -9.90
CA ALA A 52 -7.05 3.95 -10.46
C ALA A 52 -6.45 2.68 -9.83
N LEU A 53 -6.57 2.54 -8.51
CA LEU A 53 -6.10 1.36 -7.78
C LEU A 53 -6.90 0.12 -8.17
N GLU A 54 -8.23 0.20 -8.21
CA GLU A 54 -9.07 -0.92 -8.67
C GLU A 54 -8.75 -1.31 -10.12
N ALA A 55 -8.54 -0.33 -11.01
CA ALA A 55 -8.15 -0.62 -12.39
C ALA A 55 -6.83 -1.39 -12.48
N ALA A 56 -5.86 -1.08 -11.60
CA ALA A 56 -4.58 -1.76 -11.54
C ALA A 56 -4.72 -3.18 -10.95
N VAL A 57 -5.53 -3.33 -9.90
CA VAL A 57 -5.74 -4.60 -9.20
C VAL A 57 -6.56 -5.58 -10.04
N GLU A 58 -7.75 -5.19 -10.52
CA GLU A 58 -8.61 -6.04 -11.37
C GLU A 58 -7.94 -6.40 -12.70
N GLY A 59 -7.04 -5.54 -13.18
CA GLY A 59 -6.27 -5.76 -14.39
C GLY A 59 -5.15 -6.80 -14.23
N SER A 60 -4.93 -7.32 -13.02
CA SER A 60 -3.78 -8.16 -12.69
C SER A 60 -4.21 -9.54 -12.19
N THR A 61 -3.30 -10.53 -12.24
CA THR A 61 -3.50 -11.84 -11.59
C THR A 61 -3.08 -11.81 -10.13
N THR A 62 -3.18 -10.64 -9.47
CA THR A 62 -2.78 -10.50 -8.07
C THR A 62 -3.91 -10.91 -7.15
N CYS A 63 -3.56 -11.51 -6.02
CA CYS A 63 -4.46 -11.73 -4.89
C CYS A 63 -4.58 -10.47 -4.01
N LEU A 64 -4.56 -9.28 -4.60
CA LEU A 64 -4.66 -8.01 -3.87
C LEU A 64 -6.07 -7.43 -3.99
N GLU A 65 -6.47 -6.66 -2.99
CA GLU A 65 -7.69 -5.87 -2.99
C GLU A 65 -7.44 -4.48 -2.38
N VAL A 66 -8.25 -3.50 -2.78
CA VAL A 66 -8.15 -2.13 -2.26
C VAL A 66 -9.07 -2.00 -1.05
N ASN A 67 -8.51 -1.50 0.05
CA ASN A 67 -9.24 -1.28 1.30
C ASN A 67 -9.17 0.18 1.73
N SER A 68 -10.30 0.74 2.15
CA SER A 68 -10.35 2.07 2.75
C SER A 68 -10.11 2.00 4.26
N VAL A 69 -9.09 2.72 4.72
CA VAL A 69 -8.70 2.81 6.14
C VAL A 69 -8.82 4.22 6.71
N GLN A 70 -9.36 5.17 5.93
CA GLN A 70 -9.51 6.59 6.29
C GLN A 70 -10.17 6.80 7.67
N SER A 71 -11.17 5.97 8.00
CA SER A 71 -11.91 6.05 9.27
C SER A 71 -11.39 5.12 10.37
N GLN A 72 -10.39 4.28 10.08
CA GLN A 72 -9.97 3.18 10.95
C GLN A 72 -8.74 3.57 11.78
N ASN A 73 -8.57 3.02 12.98
CA ASN A 73 -7.43 3.37 13.84
C ASN A 73 -6.29 2.34 13.73
N ILE A 74 -5.08 2.82 13.97
CA ILE A 74 -3.92 1.99 14.28
C ILE A 74 -3.90 1.78 15.80
N HIS A 75 -3.55 0.58 16.24
CA HIS A 75 -3.43 0.25 17.66
C HIS A 75 -2.31 1.10 18.30
N SER A 76 -2.55 1.62 19.51
CA SER A 76 -1.65 2.57 20.17
C SER A 76 -0.22 2.04 20.36
N ASP A 77 -0.08 0.73 20.55
CA ASP A 77 1.20 0.06 20.77
C ASP A 77 2.14 0.15 19.55
N PHE A 78 1.60 0.46 18.37
CA PHE A 78 2.36 0.59 17.13
C PHE A 78 2.52 2.05 16.67
N LEU A 79 1.98 3.02 17.41
CA LEU A 79 2.06 4.42 17.04
C LEU A 79 3.33 5.07 17.62
N PRO A 80 4.03 5.91 16.84
CA PRO A 80 5.16 6.67 17.33
C PRO A 80 4.71 7.78 18.28
N THR A 81 5.60 8.18 19.18
CA THR A 81 5.46 9.35 20.04
C THR A 81 6.39 10.46 19.57
N ASP A 82 5.92 11.70 19.60
CA ASP A 82 6.77 12.86 19.33
C ASP A 82 7.74 13.16 20.49
N SER A 83 8.54 14.22 20.33
CA SER A 83 9.51 14.64 21.37
C SER A 83 8.87 15.10 22.68
N ALA A 84 7.57 15.41 22.68
CA ALA A 84 6.79 15.74 23.87
C ALA A 84 6.09 14.51 24.48
N GLY A 85 6.27 13.32 23.89
CA GLY A 85 5.63 12.08 24.32
C GLY A 85 4.18 11.94 23.87
N LEU A 86 3.70 12.79 22.95
CA LEU A 86 2.35 12.70 22.40
C LEU A 86 2.30 11.70 21.26
N THR A 87 1.35 10.78 21.32
CA THR A 87 1.11 9.80 20.26
C THR A 87 0.65 10.49 18.97
N VAL A 88 1.29 10.16 17.86
CA VAL A 88 0.97 10.71 16.54
C VAL A 88 -0.08 9.83 15.86
N TYR A 89 -1.34 10.25 15.91
CA TYR A 89 -2.46 9.57 15.25
C TYR A 89 -2.59 10.02 13.79
N LYS A 90 -1.72 9.51 12.93
CA LYS A 90 -1.81 9.69 11.48
C LYS A 90 -1.96 8.34 10.78
N LYS A 91 -2.70 8.34 9.68
CA LYS A 91 -3.17 7.12 9.00
C LYS A 91 -2.94 7.30 7.51
N ALA A 92 -2.80 6.18 6.80
CA ALA A 92 -2.97 6.18 5.36
C ALA A 92 -4.47 6.32 5.03
N ASP A 93 -4.78 6.67 3.79
CA ASP A 93 -6.16 6.71 3.29
C ASP A 93 -6.62 5.33 2.83
N PHE A 94 -5.80 4.70 1.99
CA PHE A 94 -6.07 3.38 1.42
C PHE A 94 -4.91 2.42 1.66
N VAL A 95 -5.20 1.13 1.58
CA VAL A 95 -4.20 0.07 1.61
C VAL A 95 -4.52 -0.98 0.55
N LEU A 96 -3.48 -1.61 0.01
CA LEU A 96 -3.61 -2.88 -0.69
C LEU A 96 -3.44 -4.00 0.33
N ALA A 97 -4.39 -4.92 0.38
CA ALA A 97 -4.38 -6.08 1.25
C ALA A 97 -4.38 -7.36 0.40
N PHE A 98 -3.80 -8.44 0.93
CA PHE A 98 -3.98 -9.75 0.32
C PHE A 98 -5.41 -10.25 0.59
N SER A 99 -6.12 -10.64 -0.47
CA SER A 99 -7.46 -11.20 -0.43
C SER A 99 -7.40 -12.73 -0.47
N GLY A 100 -8.16 -13.37 0.42
CA GLY A 100 -8.32 -14.82 0.44
C GLY A 100 -9.54 -15.31 -0.33
N ASP A 101 -10.33 -14.43 -0.93
CA ASP A 101 -11.58 -14.80 -1.61
C ASP A 101 -11.31 -15.48 -2.96
N ASP A 102 -10.28 -15.02 -3.67
CA ASP A 102 -9.92 -15.50 -5.02
C ASP A 102 -8.57 -16.25 -5.06
N ASP A 103 -7.93 -16.49 -3.90
CA ASP A 103 -6.63 -17.17 -3.80
C ASP A 103 -6.58 -18.16 -2.62
N ASP A 104 -6.60 -19.46 -2.95
CA ASP A 104 -6.55 -20.57 -1.98
C ASP A 104 -5.29 -20.54 -1.09
N THR A 105 -4.16 -20.03 -1.60
CA THR A 105 -2.91 -19.96 -0.85
C THR A 105 -3.03 -18.89 0.23
N VAL A 106 -3.52 -17.70 -0.13
CA VAL A 106 -3.78 -16.61 0.84
C VAL A 106 -4.82 -17.05 1.86
N HIS A 107 -5.91 -17.68 1.41
CA HIS A 107 -6.95 -18.21 2.28
C HIS A 107 -6.38 -19.16 3.34
N GLN A 108 -5.57 -20.14 2.88
CA GLN A 108 -4.96 -21.12 3.77
C GLN A 108 -3.98 -20.48 4.76
N VAL A 109 -3.24 -19.45 4.35
CA VAL A 109 -2.36 -18.69 5.25
C VAL A 109 -3.16 -18.01 6.37
N TYR A 110 -4.27 -17.35 6.04
CA TYR A 110 -5.12 -16.69 7.02
C TYR A 110 -5.77 -17.67 7.99
N GLU A 111 -6.32 -18.77 7.50
CA GLU A 111 -6.93 -19.79 8.35
C GLU A 111 -5.90 -20.45 9.27
N ASN A 112 -4.71 -20.76 8.76
CA ASN A 112 -3.61 -21.30 9.58
C ASN A 112 -3.15 -20.30 10.64
N PHE A 113 -3.05 -19.01 10.31
CA PHE A 113 -2.67 -17.99 11.29
C PHE A 113 -3.70 -17.90 12.41
N LYS A 114 -4.98 -17.79 12.05
CA LYS A 114 -6.11 -17.64 12.98
C LYS A 114 -6.26 -18.83 13.92
N SER A 115 -6.08 -20.05 13.41
CA SER A 115 -6.19 -21.28 14.20
C SER A 115 -5.05 -21.46 15.19
N ASN A 116 -3.83 -21.01 14.87
CA ASN A 116 -2.66 -21.11 15.74
C ASN A 116 -2.45 -19.93 16.69
N ASN A 117 -3.02 -18.76 16.39
CA ASN A 117 -2.75 -17.51 17.12
C ASN A 117 -4.05 -16.82 17.55
N LYS A 118 -4.79 -17.44 18.46
CA LYS A 118 -6.08 -16.90 18.94
C LYS A 118 -5.93 -15.49 19.52
N GLY A 119 -6.67 -14.54 18.95
CA GLY A 119 -6.69 -13.15 19.40
C GLY A 119 -5.56 -12.28 18.84
N ALA A 120 -4.62 -12.85 18.08
CA ALA A 120 -3.60 -12.07 17.40
C ALA A 120 -4.13 -11.45 16.10
N THR A 121 -3.62 -10.28 15.76
CA THR A 121 -3.92 -9.57 14.50
C THR A 121 -2.78 -9.78 13.49
N LEU A 122 -3.07 -9.64 12.19
CA LEU A 122 -2.09 -9.63 11.10
C LEU A 122 -1.62 -8.22 10.73
N SER A 123 -2.44 -7.20 10.98
CA SER A 123 -2.09 -5.80 10.76
C SER A 123 -2.10 -5.00 12.08
N PRO A 124 -1.52 -3.78 12.09
CA PRO A 124 -1.58 -2.91 13.25
C PRO A 124 -2.93 -2.19 13.39
N MET A 125 -3.90 -2.46 12.51
CA MET A 125 -5.23 -1.84 12.56
C MET A 125 -6.04 -2.37 13.75
N THR A 126 -6.98 -1.56 14.25
CA THR A 126 -7.87 -1.95 15.36
C THR A 126 -9.21 -2.52 14.92
N GLU A 127 -9.60 -2.28 13.67
CA GLU A 127 -10.90 -2.72 13.14
C GLU A 127 -10.87 -4.24 12.89
N ALA A 128 -11.97 -4.94 13.16
CA ALA A 128 -12.01 -6.39 13.21
C ALA A 128 -11.63 -7.07 11.89
N TYR A 129 -12.06 -6.50 10.76
CA TYR A 129 -11.73 -7.02 9.44
C TYR A 129 -10.29 -6.68 9.05
N THR A 130 -9.90 -5.39 9.03
CA THR A 130 -8.56 -5.01 8.54
C THR A 130 -7.43 -5.42 9.48
N SER A 131 -7.69 -5.57 10.78
CA SER A 131 -6.72 -6.17 11.71
C SER A 131 -6.38 -7.61 11.35
N GLY A 132 -7.30 -8.32 10.69
CA GLY A 132 -7.14 -9.69 10.23
C GLY A 132 -6.49 -9.84 8.85
N LEU A 133 -6.12 -8.74 8.17
CA LEU A 133 -5.54 -8.79 6.83
C LEU A 133 -4.01 -8.61 6.85
N ALA A 134 -3.31 -9.26 5.93
CA ALA A 134 -1.93 -8.90 5.60
C ALA A 134 -1.94 -7.71 4.64
N LEU A 135 -1.48 -6.55 5.12
CA LEU A 135 -1.45 -5.31 4.35
C LEU A 135 -0.11 -5.17 3.63
N ALA A 136 -0.14 -4.95 2.32
CA ALA A 136 1.03 -4.96 1.45
C ALA A 136 1.56 -3.56 1.12
N CYS A 137 0.66 -2.60 0.87
CA CYS A 137 1.04 -1.26 0.43
C CYS A 137 0.08 -0.21 0.96
N ALA A 138 0.61 0.91 1.45
CA ALA A 138 -0.19 2.03 1.95
C ALA A 138 -0.27 3.16 0.91
N ILE A 139 -1.39 3.88 0.88
CA ILE A 139 -1.60 5.02 -0.01
C ILE A 139 -2.12 6.19 0.83
N GLU A 140 -1.35 7.27 0.86
CA GLU A 140 -1.72 8.54 1.49
C GLU A 140 -2.05 9.56 0.41
N LEU A 141 -3.22 10.19 0.51
CA LEU A 141 -3.74 11.10 -0.50
C LEU A 141 -3.72 12.54 0.01
N LYS A 142 -3.55 13.48 -0.91
CA LYS A 142 -3.88 14.88 -0.71
C LYS A 142 -4.51 15.43 -1.99
N GLU A 143 -5.33 16.47 -1.86
CA GLU A 143 -5.79 17.22 -3.01
C GLU A 143 -4.63 17.87 -3.78
N ALA A 144 -4.93 18.34 -4.99
CA ALA A 144 -3.96 19.13 -5.76
C ALA A 144 -3.52 20.39 -4.99
N GLY A 145 -2.21 20.54 -4.79
CA GLY A 145 -1.64 21.62 -3.97
C GLY A 145 -1.57 21.32 -2.48
N GLY A 146 -2.02 20.14 -2.04
CA GLY A 146 -1.87 19.67 -0.67
C GLY A 146 -0.41 19.53 -0.25
N LYS A 147 -0.16 19.53 1.08
CA LYS A 147 1.19 19.57 1.64
C LYS A 147 1.88 18.21 1.53
N ALA A 148 2.92 18.14 0.69
CA ALA A 148 3.72 16.93 0.52
C ALA A 148 4.35 16.43 1.82
N THR A 149 4.91 17.33 2.62
CA THR A 149 5.51 16.98 3.92
C THR A 149 4.50 16.39 4.90
N GLU A 150 3.24 16.81 4.85
CA GLU A 150 2.19 16.21 5.66
C GLU A 150 1.89 14.79 5.19
N ALA A 151 1.70 14.56 3.89
CA ALA A 151 1.47 13.24 3.32
C ALA A 151 2.62 12.27 3.64
N GLU A 152 3.87 12.72 3.46
CA GLU A 152 5.07 11.96 3.81
C GLU A 152 5.10 11.57 5.28
N MET A 153 4.76 12.51 6.17
CA MET A 153 4.69 12.24 7.61
C MET A 153 3.59 11.22 7.94
N GLN A 154 2.40 11.33 7.36
CA GLN A 154 1.31 10.38 7.63
C GLN A 154 1.68 8.97 7.15
N LEU A 155 2.27 8.88 5.95
CA LEU A 155 2.76 7.62 5.40
C LEU A 155 3.88 7.02 6.25
N ALA A 156 4.82 7.83 6.74
CA ALA A 156 5.90 7.37 7.61
C ALA A 156 5.38 6.82 8.95
N VAL A 157 4.37 7.46 9.54
CA VAL A 157 3.69 6.96 10.76
C VAL A 157 3.05 5.60 10.49
N TYR A 158 2.36 5.45 9.35
CA TYR A 158 1.76 4.19 8.95
C TYR A 158 2.81 3.08 8.71
N HIS A 159 3.87 3.39 7.97
CA HIS A 159 4.98 2.46 7.73
C HIS A 159 5.65 2.01 9.03
N ALA A 160 5.84 2.91 9.99
CA ALA A 160 6.39 2.57 11.29
C ALA A 160 5.52 1.53 12.00
N ALA A 161 4.20 1.75 12.05
CA ALA A 161 3.27 0.81 12.66
C ALA A 161 3.32 -0.57 11.98
N MET A 162 3.39 -0.61 10.65
CA MET A 162 3.51 -1.86 9.89
C MET A 162 4.82 -2.60 10.19
N LEU A 163 5.96 -1.92 10.21
CA LEU A 163 7.26 -2.53 10.51
C LEU A 163 7.31 -3.10 11.94
N TRP A 164 6.75 -2.37 12.91
CA TRP A 164 6.62 -2.87 14.29
C TRP A 164 5.70 -4.09 14.36
N LYS A 165 4.60 -4.10 13.62
CA LYS A 165 3.70 -5.25 13.54
C LYS A 165 4.38 -6.47 12.92
N MET A 166 5.14 -6.29 11.84
CA MET A 166 5.90 -7.39 11.21
C MET A 166 6.93 -7.96 12.17
N LYS A 167 7.64 -7.11 12.91
CA LYS A 167 8.57 -7.53 13.97
C LYS A 167 7.85 -8.32 15.08
N GLU A 168 6.67 -7.89 15.51
CA GLU A 168 5.85 -8.64 16.48
C GLU A 168 5.51 -10.03 15.95
N LEU A 169 4.96 -10.11 14.72
CA LEU A 169 4.58 -11.38 14.08
C LEU A 169 5.76 -12.36 13.96
N ILE A 170 6.94 -11.86 13.62
CA ILE A 170 8.15 -12.68 13.56
C ILE A 170 8.53 -13.18 14.96
N ASN A 171 8.48 -12.32 15.97
CA ASN A 171 8.79 -12.68 17.35
C ASN A 171 7.80 -13.71 17.93
N MET A 172 6.51 -13.65 17.56
CA MET A 172 5.51 -14.64 17.99
C MET A 172 5.88 -16.08 17.56
N ARG A 173 6.55 -16.25 16.42
CA ARG A 173 7.00 -17.57 15.95
C ARG A 173 8.27 -18.06 16.66
N ARG A 174 8.98 -17.17 17.37
CA ARG A 174 10.31 -17.43 17.90
C ARG A 174 10.28 -17.71 19.40
N LYS A 175 11.23 -18.53 19.85
CA LYS A 175 11.43 -18.82 21.29
C LYS A 175 12.25 -17.75 22.01
N SER A 176 12.92 -16.89 21.27
CA SER A 176 13.81 -15.85 21.81
C SER A 176 13.70 -14.58 20.96
N PRO A 177 13.84 -13.39 21.58
CA PRO A 177 13.81 -12.11 20.86
C PRO A 177 14.85 -12.06 19.74
N MET A 178 14.56 -11.31 18.68
CA MET A 178 15.50 -11.07 17.58
C MET A 178 16.68 -10.23 18.04
N ASN A 179 17.88 -10.61 17.60
CA ASN A 179 19.04 -9.73 17.65
C ASN A 179 19.04 -8.71 16.50
N GLU A 180 19.99 -7.78 16.55
CA GLU A 180 20.19 -6.70 15.58
C GLU A 180 20.27 -7.19 14.12
N GLU A 181 21.12 -8.17 13.83
CA GLU A 181 21.31 -8.72 12.47
C GLU A 181 20.06 -9.46 11.97
N GLU A 182 19.32 -10.11 12.87
CA GLU A 182 18.07 -10.79 12.53
C GLU A 182 16.96 -9.81 12.17
N VAL A 183 16.90 -8.63 12.80
CA VAL A 183 15.92 -7.58 12.48
C VAL A 183 16.05 -7.15 11.03
N GLU A 184 17.26 -6.78 10.62
CA GLU A 184 17.56 -6.35 9.26
C GLU A 184 17.26 -7.43 8.22
N ARG A 185 17.50 -8.72 8.55
CA ARG A 185 17.31 -9.82 7.60
C ARG A 185 15.88 -10.33 7.49
N MET A 186 15.06 -10.19 8.54
CA MET A 186 13.74 -10.83 8.60
C MET A 186 12.56 -9.88 8.45
N VAL A 187 12.69 -8.61 8.86
CA VAL A 187 11.60 -7.64 8.72
C VAL A 187 11.66 -7.07 7.30
N PRO A 188 10.72 -7.42 6.40
CA PRO A 188 10.77 -6.91 5.04
C PRO A 188 10.50 -5.40 5.04
N SER A 189 11.09 -4.70 4.08
CA SER A 189 10.75 -3.31 3.81
C SER A 189 9.28 -3.18 3.43
N VAL A 190 8.64 -2.11 3.88
CA VAL A 190 7.27 -1.76 3.51
C VAL A 190 7.27 -0.71 2.41
N MET A 191 6.27 -0.76 1.55
CA MET A 191 6.12 0.16 0.42
C MET A 191 4.84 0.97 0.56
N GLY A 192 4.87 2.21 0.08
CA GLY A 192 3.69 3.05 0.07
C GLY A 192 3.80 4.22 -0.87
N TRP A 193 2.66 4.80 -1.22
CA TRP A 193 2.56 5.91 -2.15
C TRP A 193 2.02 7.13 -1.45
N THR A 194 2.61 8.29 -1.73
CA THR A 194 1.88 9.55 -1.60
C THR A 194 1.27 9.90 -2.95
N VAL A 195 0.03 10.38 -2.94
CA VAL A 195 -0.68 10.84 -4.13
C VAL A 195 -1.21 12.24 -3.88
N ILE A 196 -0.60 13.23 -4.54
CA ILE A 196 -0.95 14.64 -4.36
C ILE A 196 -1.52 15.13 -5.68
N GLY A 197 -2.85 15.28 -5.73
CA GLY A 197 -3.56 15.44 -6.99
C GLY A 197 -3.26 14.26 -7.94
N HIS A 198 -2.53 14.53 -9.02
CA HIS A 198 -2.15 13.53 -10.02
C HIS A 198 -0.73 12.97 -9.85
N LYS A 199 0.05 13.48 -8.89
CA LYS A 199 1.44 13.06 -8.70
C LYS A 199 1.51 11.89 -7.72
N TRP A 200 2.02 10.76 -8.19
CA TRP A 200 2.28 9.56 -7.38
C TRP A 200 3.78 9.49 -7.06
N SER A 201 4.13 9.34 -5.79
CA SER A 201 5.53 9.17 -5.35
C SER A 201 5.63 7.92 -4.46
N LEU A 202 6.52 7.00 -4.82
CA LEU A 202 6.72 5.75 -4.10
C LEU A 202 7.76 5.94 -3.00
N TYR A 203 7.50 5.35 -1.84
CA TYR A 203 8.39 5.34 -0.69
C TYR A 203 8.61 3.90 -0.24
N ILE A 204 9.85 3.60 0.13
CA ILE A 204 10.21 2.34 0.76
C ILE A 204 10.74 2.66 2.14
N SER A 205 10.23 1.96 3.15
CA SER A 205 10.71 2.08 4.52
C SER A 205 11.19 0.76 5.07
N SER A 206 12.29 0.79 5.82
CA SER A 206 12.91 -0.40 6.41
C SER A 206 13.20 -0.18 7.88
N LEU A 207 13.08 -1.26 8.66
CA LEU A 207 13.49 -1.27 10.06
C LEU A 207 14.98 -1.61 10.15
N LEU A 208 15.75 -0.75 10.80
CA LEU A 208 17.19 -0.92 11.00
C LEU A 208 17.46 -1.73 12.28
N PRO A 209 18.68 -2.30 12.44
CA PRO A 209 19.04 -3.10 13.61
C PRO A 209 18.82 -2.42 14.96
N ASP A 210 19.01 -1.10 15.03
CA ASP A 210 18.80 -0.28 16.24
C ASP A 210 17.32 0.07 16.49
N ASN A 211 16.40 -0.47 15.70
CA ASN A 211 14.97 -0.16 15.65
C ASN A 211 14.62 1.25 15.15
N SER A 212 15.59 1.98 14.60
CA SER A 212 15.26 3.16 13.81
C SER A 212 14.62 2.75 12.48
N ILE A 213 13.82 3.66 11.91
CA ILE A 213 13.15 3.42 10.64
C ILE A 213 13.70 4.44 9.65
N VAL A 214 14.18 3.94 8.51
CA VAL A 214 14.56 4.78 7.38
C VAL A 214 13.45 4.72 6.34
N GLY A 215 13.01 5.88 5.84
CA GLY A 215 12.10 5.99 4.71
C GLY A 215 12.77 6.76 3.59
N LEU A 216 12.86 6.15 2.40
CA LEU A 216 13.46 6.78 1.23
C LEU A 216 12.39 6.93 0.15
N PRO A 217 12.22 8.13 -0.45
CA PRO A 217 11.51 8.23 -1.70
C PRO A 217 12.29 7.45 -2.75
N LEU A 218 11.60 6.62 -3.53
CA LEU A 218 12.13 6.12 -4.78
C LEU A 218 12.12 7.31 -5.74
N VAL A 219 13.26 8.01 -5.80
CA VAL A 219 13.50 8.97 -6.88
C VAL A 219 13.68 8.13 -8.13
N PRO A 220 12.78 8.23 -9.14
CA PRO A 220 13.09 7.63 -10.41
C PRO A 220 14.30 8.39 -10.93
N ASP A 221 15.47 7.76 -10.91
CA ASP A 221 16.58 8.20 -11.74
C ASP A 221 15.99 8.39 -13.14
N THR A 222 16.18 9.60 -13.65
CA THR A 222 15.75 10.10 -14.94
C THR A 222 15.51 8.97 -15.96
N CYS A 223 14.24 8.67 -16.24
CA CYS A 223 13.88 8.09 -17.53
C CYS A 223 14.22 9.13 -18.59
N VAL A 224 15.49 9.18 -19.01
CA VAL A 224 15.85 9.74 -20.31
C VAL A 224 15.24 8.78 -21.32
N VAL A 225 14.09 9.18 -21.84
CA VAL A 225 13.55 8.60 -23.05
C VAL A 225 14.39 9.20 -24.17
N ASP A 226 15.38 8.44 -24.64
CA ASP A 226 15.94 8.65 -25.98
C ASP A 226 14.93 8.15 -27.04
#